data_AF-A0A1R0KYZ0-F1
#
_entry.id   AF-A0A1R0KYZ0-F1
#
_cell.length_a   1.000
_cell.length_b   1.000
_cell.length_c   1.000
_cell.angle_alpha   90.00
_cell.angle_beta   90.00
_cell.angle_gamma   90.00
#
_symmetry.space_group_name_H-M   'P 1'
#
loop_
_entity.id
_entity.type
_entity.pdbx_description
1 polymer ?
#
loop_
_entity_poly.entity_id
_entity_poly.type
_entity_poly.pdbx_seq_one_letter_code
_entity_poly.pdbx_strand_id
1 'polypeptide(L)'
;MIGDSKVLIWTAAEVEDGATPAEHLPYVREILAWAGRYLVSPNPELGRNGPVCPYTQPSLHKGLFYLAALTTTNGETDVRDAIQSLRSWYERLSNRISPSDRELLTILLVLPQLDHQDSTALDELQREAKDEFVADGLMIGQFHPVCDQPGLWNEKFKALRAPVPLLAIRKLVVFDLPFLMDNAVHAESYFRRFAPDIPPRIRGQLVKRLAGNEKSLQTA
;
A
#
# COMPACT_ATOMS: atom_id res chain seq x y z
N MET A 1 -18.63 8.26 7.32
CA MET A 1 -18.49 7.55 6.05
C MET A 1 -18.41 8.59 4.94
N ILE A 2 -17.44 8.43 4.05
CA ILE A 2 -17.35 9.16 2.78
C ILE A 2 -17.28 8.13 1.65
N GLY A 3 -17.37 8.56 0.40
CA GLY A 3 -17.31 7.65 -0.74
C GLY A 3 -18.22 8.09 -1.87
N ASP A 4 -18.38 7.19 -2.84
CA ASP A 4 -19.21 7.39 -4.03
C ASP A 4 -19.88 6.06 -4.47
N SER A 5 -20.40 6.03 -5.69
CA SER A 5 -21.05 4.84 -6.25
C SER A 5 -20.11 3.66 -6.51
N LYS A 6 -18.80 3.82 -6.32
CA LYS A 6 -17.78 2.78 -6.54
C LYS A 6 -17.14 2.31 -5.24
N VAL A 7 -16.88 3.23 -4.30
CA VAL A 7 -16.24 2.90 -3.02
C VAL A 7 -16.91 3.56 -1.81
N LEU A 8 -16.94 2.83 -0.71
CA LEU A 8 -17.24 3.34 0.63
C LEU A 8 -15.94 3.44 1.42
N ILE A 9 -15.76 4.52 2.18
CA ILE A 9 -14.52 4.81 2.92
C ILE A 9 -14.87 5.26 4.34
N TRP A 10 -14.15 4.71 5.32
CA TRP A 10 -14.29 4.97 6.74
C TRP A 10 -12.94 5.26 7.39
N THR A 11 -12.94 6.08 8.42
CA THR A 11 -11.82 6.19 9.35
C THR A 11 -11.74 4.94 10.23
N ALA A 12 -10.58 4.69 10.85
CA ALA A 12 -10.45 3.64 11.87
C ALA A 12 -11.48 3.76 13.00
N ALA A 13 -11.74 4.98 13.49
CA ALA A 13 -12.72 5.23 14.56
C ALA A 13 -14.15 4.83 14.14
N GLU A 14 -14.57 5.17 12.92
CA GLU A 14 -15.89 4.76 12.40
C GLU A 14 -16.03 3.24 12.29
N VAL A 15 -14.95 2.51 11.97
CA VAL A 15 -14.95 1.03 11.96
C VAL A 15 -15.05 0.46 13.37
N GLU A 16 -14.35 1.04 14.34
CA GLU A 16 -14.41 0.66 15.75
C GLU A 16 -15.83 0.85 16.32
N ASP A 17 -16.44 1.99 16.04
CA ASP A 17 -17.81 2.34 16.45
C ASP A 17 -18.89 1.49 15.72
N GLY A 18 -18.50 0.70 14.71
CA GLY A 18 -19.42 -0.13 13.94
C GLY A 18 -20.27 0.66 12.94
N ALA A 19 -19.84 1.87 12.56
CA ALA A 19 -20.52 2.74 11.60
C ALA A 19 -20.30 2.31 10.13
N THR A 20 -20.25 1.00 9.87
CA THR A 20 -20.10 0.40 8.54
C THR A 20 -21.25 -0.56 8.24
N PRO A 21 -21.67 -0.73 6.99
CA PRO A 21 -22.66 -1.73 6.60
C PRO A 21 -22.29 -3.13 7.08
N ALA A 22 -23.31 -3.92 7.44
CA ALA A 22 -23.14 -5.23 8.06
C ALA A 22 -22.36 -6.21 7.16
N GLU A 23 -22.52 -6.12 5.83
CA GLU A 23 -21.79 -6.97 4.89
C GLU A 23 -20.26 -6.71 4.87
N HIS A 24 -19.82 -5.49 5.22
CA HIS A 24 -18.40 -5.11 5.18
C HIS A 24 -17.75 -5.18 6.56
N LEU A 25 -18.52 -4.94 7.62
CA LEU A 25 -18.01 -4.76 8.99
C LEU A 25 -17.04 -5.87 9.45
N PRO A 26 -17.31 -7.17 9.25
CA PRO A 26 -16.40 -8.21 9.71
C PRO A 26 -14.99 -8.08 9.11
N TYR A 27 -14.91 -7.80 7.82
CA TYR A 27 -13.66 -7.77 7.07
C TYR A 27 -12.85 -6.51 7.34
N VAL A 28 -13.48 -5.33 7.33
CA VAL A 28 -12.77 -4.08 7.64
C VAL A 28 -12.31 -4.07 9.11
N ARG A 29 -13.10 -4.63 10.04
CA ARG A 29 -12.69 -4.76 11.43
C ARG A 29 -11.56 -5.75 11.61
N GLU A 30 -11.55 -6.87 10.88
CA GLU A 30 -10.46 -7.84 10.89
C GLU A 30 -9.15 -7.21 10.40
N ILE A 31 -9.20 -6.44 9.31
CA ILE A 31 -8.03 -5.71 8.79
C ILE A 31 -7.55 -4.64 9.76
N LEU A 32 -8.45 -3.88 10.38
CA LEU A 32 -8.07 -2.89 11.39
C LEU A 32 -7.40 -3.56 12.61
N ALA A 33 -7.97 -4.65 13.11
CA ALA A 33 -7.40 -5.40 14.23
C ALA A 33 -6.04 -6.05 13.86
N TRP A 34 -5.89 -6.55 12.64
CA TRP A 34 -4.61 -7.05 12.14
C TRP A 34 -3.58 -5.93 12.05
N ALA A 35 -3.93 -4.78 11.48
CA ALA A 35 -3.02 -3.64 11.38
C ALA A 35 -2.57 -3.15 12.77
N GLY A 36 -3.51 -3.00 13.70
CA GLY A 36 -3.26 -2.57 15.08
C GLY A 36 -2.52 -3.58 15.96
N ARG A 37 -2.34 -4.83 15.50
CA ARG A 37 -1.52 -5.83 16.21
C ARG A 37 -0.21 -6.13 15.51
N TYR A 38 -0.27 -6.47 14.23
CA TYR A 38 0.89 -6.95 13.48
C TYR A 38 1.75 -5.80 12.96
N LEU A 39 1.16 -4.85 12.24
CA LEU A 39 1.92 -3.79 11.57
C LEU A 39 2.60 -2.84 12.57
N VAL A 40 1.99 -2.59 13.72
CA VAL A 40 2.54 -1.72 14.76
C VAL A 40 3.53 -2.41 15.70
N SER A 41 3.69 -3.73 15.60
CA SER A 41 4.56 -4.50 16.49
C SER A 41 5.93 -4.77 15.88
N PRO A 42 7.00 -4.86 16.69
CA PRO A 42 8.27 -5.38 16.21
C PRO A 42 8.18 -6.87 15.88
N ASN A 43 9.04 -7.34 14.98
CA ASN A 43 9.17 -8.76 14.67
C ASN A 43 10.66 -9.14 14.60
N PRO A 44 11.12 -10.19 15.33
CA PRO A 44 12.53 -10.62 15.30
C PRO A 44 13.04 -10.98 13.90
N GLU A 45 12.16 -11.47 13.02
CA GLU A 45 12.51 -11.86 11.66
C GLU A 45 12.50 -10.67 10.69
N LEU A 46 12.10 -9.47 11.11
CA LEU A 46 12.00 -8.29 10.23
C LEU A 46 13.35 -7.90 9.63
N GLY A 47 14.47 -8.16 10.29
CA GLY A 47 15.82 -7.76 9.85
C GLY A 47 16.20 -6.31 10.23
N ARG A 48 15.33 -5.60 10.97
CA ARG A 48 15.62 -4.30 11.59
C ARG A 48 14.84 -4.13 12.89
N ASN A 49 15.27 -3.17 13.72
CA ASN A 49 14.52 -2.77 14.91
C ASN A 49 13.23 -2.00 14.56
N GLY A 50 12.31 -1.97 15.52
CA GLY A 50 11.04 -1.25 15.43
C GLY A 50 9.92 -2.05 14.78
N PRO A 51 8.77 -1.40 14.50
CA PRO A 51 7.57 -2.08 14.02
C PRO A 51 7.70 -2.59 12.59
N VAL A 52 6.89 -3.57 12.21
CA VAL A 52 6.78 -4.07 10.83
C VAL A 52 6.53 -2.91 9.86
N CYS A 53 5.56 -2.04 10.15
CA CYS A 53 5.33 -0.79 9.43
C CYS A 53 5.52 0.42 10.37
N PRO A 54 6.47 1.33 10.10
CA PRO A 54 6.70 2.51 10.94
C PRO A 54 5.61 3.58 10.80
N TYR A 55 4.74 3.50 9.79
CA TYR A 55 3.72 4.51 9.49
C TYR A 55 2.34 4.18 10.08
N THR A 56 2.05 2.90 10.36
CA THR A 56 0.70 2.47 10.76
C THR A 56 0.27 3.09 12.09
N GLN A 57 1.11 3.02 13.13
CA GLN A 57 0.73 3.57 14.43
C GLN A 57 0.53 5.10 14.40
N PRO A 58 1.44 5.91 13.81
CA PRO A 58 1.21 7.35 13.67
C PRO A 58 -0.03 7.69 12.82
N SER A 59 -0.30 6.91 11.77
CA SER A 59 -1.48 7.08 10.91
C SER A 59 -2.79 6.84 11.69
N LEU A 60 -2.86 5.75 12.46
CA LEU A 60 -3.99 5.45 13.34
C LEU A 60 -4.21 6.56 14.37
N HIS A 61 -3.15 7.00 15.07
CA HIS A 61 -3.25 8.06 16.08
C HIS A 61 -3.74 9.41 15.51
N LYS A 62 -3.44 9.70 14.24
CA LYS A 62 -3.88 10.93 13.58
C LYS A 62 -5.21 10.80 12.85
N GLY A 63 -5.85 9.63 12.87
CA GLY A 63 -7.09 9.39 12.11
C GLY A 63 -6.88 9.43 10.59
N LEU A 64 -5.67 9.09 10.13
CA LEU A 64 -5.28 9.09 8.71
C LEU A 64 -5.21 7.69 8.10
N PHE A 65 -5.61 6.69 8.87
CA PHE A 65 -5.74 5.30 8.45
C PHE A 65 -7.19 5.04 8.04
N TYR A 66 -7.43 4.97 6.74
CA TYR A 66 -8.76 4.75 6.18
C TYR A 66 -8.91 3.31 5.69
N LEU A 67 -10.11 2.77 5.87
CA LEU A 67 -10.53 1.49 5.33
C LEU A 67 -11.61 1.74 4.29
N ALA A 68 -11.56 0.99 3.19
CA ALA A 68 -12.49 1.10 2.09
C ALA A 68 -13.04 -0.26 1.69
N ALA A 69 -14.25 -0.26 1.15
CA ALA A 69 -14.89 -1.42 0.55
C ALA A 69 -15.58 -1.02 -0.75
N LEU A 70 -15.91 -2.01 -1.58
CA LEU A 70 -16.65 -1.82 -2.81
C LEU A 70 -18.10 -1.43 -2.53
N THR A 71 -18.63 -0.45 -3.27
CA THR A 71 -20.07 -0.15 -3.25
C THR A 71 -20.80 -1.15 -4.14
N THR A 72 -21.66 -1.99 -3.57
CA THR A 72 -22.50 -2.89 -4.39
C THR A 72 -23.64 -2.10 -5.03
N THR A 73 -23.58 -1.92 -6.36
CA THR A 73 -24.69 -1.37 -7.15
C THR A 73 -25.16 -2.42 -8.15
N ASN A 74 -26.41 -2.87 -8.05
CA ASN A 74 -27.03 -3.83 -8.98
C ASN A 74 -26.32 -5.19 -9.15
N GLY A 75 -25.53 -5.62 -8.16
CA GLY A 75 -24.92 -6.96 -8.16
C GLY A 75 -23.61 -7.11 -8.92
N GLU A 76 -23.13 -6.06 -9.61
CA GLU A 76 -21.81 -6.02 -10.22
C GLU A 76 -21.02 -4.85 -9.65
N THR A 77 -19.76 -5.08 -9.27
CA THR A 77 -18.84 -3.99 -8.92
C THR A 77 -17.52 -4.23 -9.59
N ASP A 78 -17.14 -3.30 -10.46
CA ASP A 78 -15.85 -3.31 -11.10
C ASP A 78 -14.78 -2.82 -10.11
N VAL A 79 -13.93 -3.74 -9.64
CA VAL A 79 -12.82 -3.43 -8.74
C VAL A 79 -11.88 -2.39 -9.37
N ARG A 80 -11.77 -2.35 -10.69
CA ARG A 80 -10.92 -1.39 -11.43
C ARG A 80 -11.47 0.02 -11.28
N ASP A 81 -12.78 0.21 -11.44
CA ASP A 81 -13.42 1.51 -11.22
C ASP A 81 -13.24 2.00 -9.78
N ALA A 82 -13.34 1.08 -8.81
CA ALA A 82 -13.11 1.38 -7.41
C ALA A 82 -11.66 1.82 -7.15
N ILE A 83 -10.68 1.11 -7.70
CA ILE A 83 -9.25 1.47 -7.63
C ILE A 83 -9.02 2.87 -8.22
N GLN A 84 -9.64 3.18 -9.36
CA GLN A 84 -9.51 4.50 -10.00
C GLN A 84 -10.17 5.61 -9.17
N SER A 85 -11.36 5.35 -8.61
CA SER A 85 -12.02 6.28 -7.68
C SER A 85 -11.13 6.58 -6.47
N LEU A 86 -10.43 5.59 -5.93
CA LEU A 86 -9.56 5.77 -4.77
C LEU A 86 -8.37 6.71 -5.02
N ARG A 87 -7.86 6.83 -6.25
CA ARG A 87 -6.85 7.86 -6.58
C ARG A 87 -7.41 9.26 -6.34
N SER A 88 -8.62 9.51 -6.86
CA SER A 88 -9.32 10.78 -6.67
C SER A 88 -9.64 11.04 -5.20
N TRP A 89 -10.07 10.01 -4.45
CA TRP A 89 -10.31 10.16 -3.01
C TRP A 89 -9.03 10.42 -2.22
N TYR A 90 -7.92 9.76 -2.57
CA TYR A 90 -6.64 10.01 -1.95
C TYR A 90 -6.22 11.48 -2.11
N GLU A 91 -6.34 12.03 -3.32
CA GLU A 91 -6.03 13.44 -3.58
C GLU A 91 -6.93 14.37 -2.75
N ARG A 92 -8.25 14.13 -2.72
CA ARG A 92 -9.20 14.93 -1.93
C ARG A 92 -8.87 14.90 -0.43
N LEU A 93 -8.53 13.74 0.12
CA LEU A 93 -8.14 13.60 1.52
C LEU A 93 -6.79 14.27 1.81
N SER A 94 -5.80 14.07 0.95
CA SER A 94 -4.47 14.67 1.04
C SER A 94 -4.49 16.21 1.03
N ASN A 95 -5.42 16.80 0.27
CA ASN A 95 -5.61 18.25 0.21
C ASN A 95 -6.26 18.85 1.46
N ARG A 96 -6.86 18.03 2.34
CA ARG A 96 -7.49 18.46 3.59
C ARG A 96 -6.57 18.39 4.81
N ILE A 97 -5.35 17.87 4.65
CA ILE A 97 -4.40 17.64 5.74
C ILE A 97 -3.10 18.40 5.52
N SER A 98 -2.34 18.58 6.60
CA SER A 98 -1.05 19.28 6.56
C SER A 98 -0.05 18.54 5.65
N PRO A 99 0.85 19.24 4.94
CA PRO A 99 1.88 18.59 4.12
C PRO A 99 2.73 17.56 4.88
N SER A 100 3.01 17.82 6.16
CA SER A 100 3.77 16.92 7.05
C SER A 100 3.03 15.62 7.37
N ASP A 101 1.71 15.60 7.24
CA ASP A 101 0.89 14.42 7.55
C ASP A 101 0.58 13.56 6.32
N ARG A 102 0.88 14.05 5.11
CA ARG A 102 0.54 13.36 3.85
C ARG A 102 1.23 12.00 3.67
N GLU A 103 2.35 11.76 4.35
CA GLU A 103 3.02 10.45 4.36
C GLU A 103 2.32 9.43 5.27
N LEU A 104 1.46 9.90 6.18
CA LEU A 104 0.68 9.07 7.10
C LEU A 104 -0.71 8.73 6.55
N LEU A 105 -1.17 9.42 5.50
CA LEU A 105 -2.43 9.10 4.85
C LEU A 105 -2.32 7.76 4.12
N THR A 106 -3.22 6.84 4.45
CA THR A 106 -3.36 5.58 3.72
C THR A 106 -4.83 5.18 3.61
N ILE A 107 -5.18 4.54 2.50
CA ILE A 107 -6.50 3.95 2.27
C ILE A 107 -6.30 2.47 1.93
N LEU A 108 -6.94 1.58 2.67
CA LEU A 108 -6.90 0.14 2.46
C LEU A 108 -8.23 -0.33 1.86
N LEU A 109 -8.23 -0.70 0.58
CA LEU A 109 -9.38 -1.30 -0.08
C LEU A 109 -9.43 -2.80 0.26
N VAL A 110 -10.37 -3.19 1.11
CA VAL A 110 -10.56 -4.57 1.56
C VAL A 110 -11.44 -5.34 0.57
N LEU A 111 -10.96 -6.47 0.09
CA LEU A 111 -11.54 -7.24 -1.03
C LEU A 111 -11.81 -8.71 -0.64
N PRO A 112 -12.74 -8.95 0.31
CA PRO A 112 -13.02 -10.29 0.82
C PRO A 112 -13.64 -11.25 -0.21
N GLN A 113 -14.11 -10.73 -1.34
CA GLN A 113 -14.65 -11.51 -2.45
C GLN A 113 -13.57 -12.13 -3.35
N LEU A 114 -12.30 -11.74 -3.18
CA LEU A 114 -11.18 -12.37 -3.91
C LEU A 114 -10.73 -13.64 -3.17
N ASP A 115 -10.09 -14.56 -3.90
CA ASP A 115 -9.59 -15.80 -3.33
C ASP A 115 -8.47 -15.52 -2.30
N HIS A 116 -8.55 -16.20 -1.15
CA HIS A 116 -7.58 -16.10 -0.07
C HIS A 116 -6.36 -17.01 -0.28
N GLN A 117 -6.48 -18.05 -1.10
CA GLN A 117 -5.46 -19.05 -1.40
C GLN A 117 -4.79 -18.83 -2.76
N ASP A 118 -5.42 -18.08 -3.66
CA ASP A 118 -4.86 -17.70 -4.97
C ASP A 118 -4.82 -16.16 -5.10
N SER A 119 -3.60 -15.61 -5.19
CA SER A 119 -3.40 -14.16 -5.28
C SER A 119 -3.46 -13.60 -6.70
N THR A 120 -3.58 -14.47 -7.72
CA THR A 120 -3.44 -14.08 -9.12
C THR A 120 -4.30 -12.86 -9.46
N ALA A 121 -5.58 -12.90 -9.13
CA ALA A 121 -6.50 -11.78 -9.44
C ALA A 121 -6.11 -10.47 -8.74
N LEU A 122 -5.68 -10.52 -7.47
CA LEU A 122 -5.26 -9.31 -6.73
C LEU A 122 -3.94 -8.74 -7.28
N ASP A 123 -2.99 -9.63 -7.58
CA ASP A 123 -1.69 -9.25 -8.14
C ASP A 123 -1.83 -8.63 -9.54
N GLU A 124 -2.77 -9.13 -10.34
CA GLU A 124 -3.11 -8.54 -11.64
C GLU A 124 -3.70 -7.13 -11.49
N LEU A 125 -4.70 -6.95 -10.62
CA LEU A 125 -5.29 -5.65 -10.34
C LEU A 125 -4.23 -4.63 -9.85
N GLN A 126 -3.34 -5.06 -8.95
CA GLN A 126 -2.25 -4.22 -8.45
C GLN A 126 -1.29 -3.84 -9.58
N ARG A 127 -0.88 -4.81 -10.40
CA ARG A 127 0.07 -4.61 -11.50
C ARG A 127 -0.47 -3.64 -12.54
N GLU A 128 -1.72 -3.80 -12.94
CA GLU A 128 -2.37 -2.94 -13.94
C GLU A 128 -2.56 -1.50 -13.44
N ALA A 129 -2.89 -1.33 -12.16
CA ALA A 129 -3.04 -0.01 -11.56
C ALA A 129 -1.70 0.70 -11.30
N LYS A 130 -0.60 -0.05 -11.10
CA LYS A 130 0.67 0.48 -10.60
C LYS A 130 1.22 1.64 -11.42
N ASP A 131 1.16 1.55 -12.75
CA ASP A 131 1.70 2.57 -13.65
C ASP A 131 1.08 3.95 -13.40
N GLU A 132 -0.25 4.01 -13.31
CA GLU A 132 -0.98 5.26 -13.11
C GLU A 132 -0.80 5.81 -11.69
N PHE A 133 -0.80 4.95 -10.67
CA PHE A 133 -0.55 5.38 -9.30
C PHE A 133 0.86 5.96 -9.14
N VAL A 134 1.87 5.28 -9.69
CA VAL A 134 3.25 5.76 -9.63
C VAL A 134 3.41 7.07 -10.42
N ALA A 135 2.72 7.21 -11.56
CA ALA A 135 2.70 8.47 -12.32
C ALA A 135 2.14 9.65 -11.51
N ASP A 136 1.22 9.41 -10.57
CA ASP A 136 0.66 10.42 -9.65
C ASP A 136 1.48 10.62 -8.37
N GLY A 137 2.52 9.81 -8.14
CA GLY A 137 3.30 9.87 -6.91
C GLY A 137 2.66 9.11 -5.75
N LEU A 138 1.84 8.13 -6.08
CA LEU A 138 1.23 7.18 -5.16
C LEU A 138 1.85 5.80 -5.33
N MET A 139 1.80 5.03 -4.25
CA MET A 139 2.08 3.60 -4.26
C MET A 139 0.77 2.87 -4.08
N ILE A 140 0.60 1.78 -4.84
CA ILE A 140 -0.44 0.78 -4.62
C ILE A 140 0.24 -0.56 -4.36
N GLY A 141 -0.01 -1.16 -3.21
CA GLY A 141 0.60 -2.43 -2.80
C GLY A 141 -0.46 -3.46 -2.43
N GLN A 142 -0.23 -4.72 -2.79
CA GLN A 142 -1.08 -5.84 -2.44
C GLN A 142 -0.74 -6.40 -1.06
N PHE A 143 -1.76 -6.87 -0.34
CA PHE A 143 -1.60 -7.68 0.86
C PHE A 143 -2.63 -8.80 0.81
N HIS A 144 -2.21 -10.03 1.10
CA HIS A 144 -3.08 -11.21 1.03
C HIS A 144 -2.47 -12.39 1.80
N PRO A 145 -3.24 -13.44 2.15
CA PRO A 145 -2.77 -14.50 3.06
C PRO A 145 -1.56 -15.27 2.55
N VAL A 146 -1.48 -15.48 1.23
CA VAL A 146 -0.41 -16.24 0.56
C VAL A 146 0.71 -15.34 -0.01
N CYS A 147 0.81 -14.07 0.42
CA CYS A 147 1.81 -13.15 -0.13
C CYS A 147 3.24 -13.65 0.12
N ASP A 148 3.98 -13.84 -0.98
CA ASP A 148 5.35 -14.33 -0.97
C ASP A 148 6.39 -13.24 -1.29
N GLN A 149 5.96 -11.98 -1.40
CA GLN A 149 6.90 -10.88 -1.62
C GLN A 149 7.95 -10.81 -0.49
N PRO A 150 9.24 -10.72 -0.84
CA PRO A 150 10.32 -10.69 0.14
C PRO A 150 10.33 -9.36 0.91
N GLY A 151 10.66 -9.44 2.20
CA GLY A 151 10.87 -8.26 3.03
C GLY A 151 12.13 -7.49 2.65
N LEU A 152 12.10 -6.16 2.80
CA LEU A 152 13.21 -5.27 2.42
C LEU A 152 14.53 -5.53 3.17
N TRP A 153 14.44 -6.01 4.42
CA TRP A 153 15.61 -6.26 5.28
C TRP A 153 15.89 -7.75 5.50
N ASN A 154 14.92 -8.60 5.22
CA ASN A 154 15.03 -10.05 5.28
C ASN A 154 14.09 -10.67 4.24
N GLU A 155 14.67 -11.29 3.21
CA GLU A 155 13.91 -11.88 2.09
C GLU A 155 12.97 -13.02 2.51
N LYS A 156 13.27 -13.67 3.64
CA LYS A 156 12.43 -14.74 4.21
C LYS A 156 11.21 -14.19 4.96
N PHE A 157 11.24 -12.92 5.36
CA PHE A 157 10.14 -12.30 6.10
C PHE A 157 9.05 -11.78 5.18
N LYS A 158 7.82 -12.27 5.36
CA LYS A 158 6.68 -11.97 4.48
C LYS A 158 5.76 -10.92 5.10
N ALA A 159 6.23 -9.67 5.08
CA ALA A 159 5.59 -8.54 5.74
C ALA A 159 4.18 -8.20 5.21
N LEU A 160 3.86 -8.64 3.98
CA LEU A 160 2.62 -8.29 3.29
C LEU A 160 1.52 -9.35 3.43
N ARG A 161 1.72 -10.34 4.32
CA ARG A 161 0.67 -11.32 4.64
C ARG A 161 -0.39 -10.70 5.54
N ALA A 162 -1.59 -10.57 4.99
CA ALA A 162 -2.80 -10.07 5.67
C ALA A 162 -3.89 -11.15 5.66
N PRO A 163 -4.85 -11.12 6.60
CA PRO A 163 -5.88 -12.17 6.70
C PRO A 163 -6.93 -12.10 5.58
N VAL A 164 -7.13 -10.93 4.98
CA VAL A 164 -8.07 -10.68 3.87
C VAL A 164 -7.30 -10.01 2.72
N PRO A 165 -7.55 -10.40 1.44
CA PRO A 165 -7.02 -9.69 0.29
C PRO A 165 -7.34 -8.19 0.33
N LEU A 166 -6.35 -7.33 0.12
CA LEU A 166 -6.54 -5.89 0.08
C LEU A 166 -5.47 -5.18 -0.77
N LEU A 167 -5.81 -3.96 -1.21
CA LEU A 167 -4.87 -3.01 -1.81
C LEU A 167 -4.66 -1.83 -0.88
N ALA A 168 -3.41 -1.50 -0.57
CA ALA A 168 -3.05 -0.33 0.21
C ALA A 168 -2.56 0.79 -0.70
N ILE A 169 -3.18 1.96 -0.58
CA ILE A 169 -2.85 3.18 -1.30
C ILE A 169 -2.22 4.17 -0.33
N ARG A 170 -1.08 4.73 -0.71
CA ARG A 170 -0.40 5.80 0.04
C ARG A 170 0.48 6.64 -0.88
N LYS A 171 0.98 7.77 -0.37
CA LYS A 171 2.01 8.56 -1.04
C LYS A 171 3.28 7.72 -1.24
N LEU A 172 3.95 7.91 -2.37
CA LEU A 172 5.33 7.46 -2.56
C LEU A 172 6.25 8.16 -1.56
N VAL A 173 7.14 7.38 -0.96
CA VAL A 173 8.20 7.88 -0.09
C VAL A 173 9.56 7.51 -0.67
N VAL A 174 10.60 8.23 -0.24
CA VAL A 174 11.96 8.04 -0.78
C VAL A 174 12.49 6.61 -0.57
N PHE A 175 11.95 5.88 0.40
CA PHE A 175 12.31 4.49 0.69
C PHE A 175 11.69 3.47 -0.28
N ASP A 176 10.81 3.90 -1.19
CA ASP A 176 10.13 3.02 -2.14
C ASP A 176 10.97 2.63 -3.36
N LEU A 177 12.18 3.20 -3.51
CA LEU A 177 13.08 2.93 -4.62
C LEU A 177 13.17 1.43 -4.99
N PRO A 178 13.34 0.47 -4.04
CA PRO A 178 13.46 -0.95 -4.38
C PRO A 178 12.28 -1.51 -5.19
N PHE A 179 11.07 -0.96 -5.02
CA PHE A 179 9.84 -1.41 -5.66
C PHE A 179 9.59 -0.80 -7.04
N LEU A 180 10.41 0.19 -7.45
CA LEU A 180 10.22 0.99 -8.66
C LEU A 180 11.33 0.75 -9.69
N MET A 181 12.43 0.10 -9.31
CA MET A 181 13.62 -0.04 -10.15
C MET A 181 13.51 -1.08 -11.27
N ASP A 182 12.51 -1.97 -11.24
CA ASP A 182 12.32 -2.99 -12.28
C ASP A 182 11.53 -2.49 -13.49
N ASN A 183 11.11 -1.22 -13.49
CA ASN A 183 10.42 -0.57 -14.60
C ASN A 183 11.00 0.84 -14.81
N ALA A 184 11.42 1.15 -16.03
CA ALA A 184 12.06 2.43 -16.35
C ALA A 184 11.14 3.64 -16.12
N VAL A 185 9.84 3.52 -16.42
CA VAL A 185 8.85 4.59 -16.20
C VAL A 185 8.66 4.85 -14.70
N HIS A 186 8.61 3.78 -13.89
CA HIS A 186 8.51 3.92 -12.44
C HIS A 186 9.77 4.57 -11.84
N ALA A 187 10.95 4.15 -12.30
CA ALA A 187 12.21 4.73 -11.87
C ALA A 187 12.31 6.22 -12.24
N GLU A 188 11.93 6.61 -13.46
CA GLU A 188 11.90 8.02 -13.87
C GLU A 188 10.94 8.84 -13.00
N SER A 189 9.74 8.30 -12.75
CA SER A 189 8.74 8.90 -11.88
C SER A 189 9.29 9.14 -10.46
N TYR A 190 10.07 8.19 -9.93
CA TYR A 190 10.77 8.35 -8.65
C TYR A 190 11.83 9.45 -8.70
N PHE A 191 12.72 9.45 -9.69
CA PHE A 191 13.82 10.41 -9.76
C PHE A 191 13.30 11.84 -9.93
N ARG A 192 12.23 12.06 -10.72
CA ARG A 192 11.58 13.37 -10.87
C ARG A 192 11.07 13.94 -9.55
N ARG A 193 10.75 13.09 -8.57
CA ARG A 193 10.19 13.50 -7.28
C ARG A 193 11.22 13.71 -6.18
N PHE A 194 12.23 12.84 -6.14
CA PHE A 194 13.15 12.79 -5.00
C PHE A 194 14.56 13.28 -5.32
N ALA A 195 14.95 13.42 -6.59
CA ALA A 195 16.23 14.02 -6.94
C ALA A 195 16.15 15.56 -6.89
N PRO A 196 17.20 16.27 -6.42
CA PRO A 196 18.50 15.74 -6.00
C PRO A 196 18.57 15.26 -4.54
N ASP A 197 17.48 15.41 -3.77
CA ASP A 197 17.42 15.23 -2.31
C ASP A 197 17.37 13.76 -1.82
N ILE A 198 17.80 12.80 -2.66
CA ILE A 198 17.84 11.38 -2.29
C ILE A 198 18.88 11.16 -1.17
N PRO A 199 18.50 10.57 -0.02
CA PRO A 199 19.42 10.36 1.10
C PRO A 199 20.64 9.50 0.72
N PRO A 200 21.83 9.74 1.31
CA PRO A 200 23.06 9.00 0.98
C PRO A 200 22.91 7.47 1.07
N ARG A 201 22.16 6.98 2.06
CA ARG A 201 21.89 5.54 2.23
C ARG A 201 21.18 4.93 1.00
N ILE A 202 20.20 5.65 0.45
CA ILE A 202 19.41 5.19 -0.71
C ILE A 202 20.23 5.32 -1.98
N ARG A 203 21.02 6.39 -2.13
CA ARG A 203 22.01 6.48 -3.23
C ARG A 203 23.00 5.31 -3.20
N GLY A 204 23.46 4.90 -2.02
CA GLY A 204 24.32 3.73 -1.86
C GLY A 204 23.68 2.41 -2.32
N GLN A 205 22.36 2.24 -2.11
CA GLN A 205 21.63 1.08 -2.63
C GLN A 205 21.56 1.10 -4.16
N LEU A 206 21.30 2.28 -4.75
CA LEU A 206 21.29 2.46 -6.21
C LEU A 206 22.64 2.09 -6.83
N VAL A 207 23.75 2.59 -6.26
CA VAL A 207 25.11 2.26 -6.72
C VAL A 207 25.37 0.76 -6.64
N LYS A 208 25.01 0.10 -5.54
CA LYS A 208 25.18 -1.36 -5.41
C LYS A 208 24.40 -2.14 -6.45
N ARG A 209 23.17 -1.72 -6.77
CA ARG A 209 22.33 -2.38 -7.78
C ARG A 209 22.92 -2.18 -9.18
N LEU A 210 23.35 -0.97 -9.53
CA LEU A 210 23.96 -0.66 -10.83
C LEU A 210 25.30 -1.38 -11.02
N ALA A 211 26.22 -1.26 -10.06
CA ALA A 211 27.53 -1.92 -10.12
C ALA A 211 27.44 -3.45 -9.97
N GLY A 212 26.40 -3.96 -9.29
CA GLY A 212 26.09 -5.39 -9.24
C GLY A 212 25.61 -5.93 -10.58
N ASN A 213 24.83 -5.14 -11.32
CA ASN A 213 24.35 -5.49 -12.66
C ASN A 213 25.45 -5.41 -13.74
N GLU A 214 26.45 -4.53 -13.59
CA GLU A 214 27.60 -4.45 -14.52
C GLU A 214 28.38 -5.77 -14.64
N LYS A 215 28.47 -6.56 -13.56
CA LYS A 215 29.10 -7.90 -13.61
C LYS A 215 28.34 -8.90 -14.49
N SER A 216 27.07 -8.63 -14.81
CA SER A 216 26.23 -9.49 -15.66
C SER A 216 26.28 -9.08 -17.14
N LEU A 217 26.72 -7.85 -17.43
CA LEU A 217 26.80 -7.29 -18.79
C LEU A 217 28.17 -7.49 -19.44
N GLN A 218 29.18 -7.95 -18.70
CA GLN A 218 30.53 -8.23 -19.22
C GLN A 218 30.71 -9.66 -19.78
N THR A 219 29.63 -10.41 -19.97
CA THR A 219 29.63 -11.67 -20.73
C THR A 219 28.65 -11.59 -21.89
N ALA A 220 29.08 -10.91 -22.96
CA ALA A 220 28.61 -11.09 -24.33
C ALA A 220 29.79 -10.86 -25.28
#